data_AF-A0A4R4CX76-F1
#
_entry.id   AF-A0A4R4CX76-F1
#
_cell.length_a   1.000
_cell.length_b   1.000
_cell.length_c   1.000
_cell.angle_alpha   90.00
_cell.angle_beta   90.00
_cell.angle_gamma   90.00
#
_symmetry.space_group_name_H-M   'P 1'
#
loop_
_entity.id
_entity.type
_entity.pdbx_description
1 polymer ?
#
loop_
_entity_poly.entity_id
_entity_poly.type
_entity_poly.pdbx_seq_one_letter_code
_entity_poly.pdbx_strand_id
1 'polypeptide(L)'
;MLFHKFNGSIRYSIQTGIFNPENMKSLTVPAQGTGDPDLDQVIENAGYRYDPEQDIFYSTLNPWQRNAGYCRIYDEVSAPTGMIIDCEPVYFEYDGKKWMICFWKGQYDLVTGGEIGIYTGAFHFTLPGIFSGMFYKSADNDELLPMSFVLRKNGSVLFTRSEKHWWLTGFKLGEFSDPSELTMNINLTFPNTAMRDAFLNGLRDAGYNDQELYFLGNNVSFTFDKSHTAQPRTRKPITDRLIQAKNKLLCDKYQEITGPYNTIQDKMKAIENLAPQLYQTVLRLGKSKEFYKLWLKVLILGLVSLFGYRRSRELFQHQKISG
;
A
#
# COMPACT_ATOMS: atom_id res chain seq x y z
N MET A 1 -5.71 -58.61 -30.21
CA MET A 1 -5.84 -57.15 -30.12
C MET A 1 -5.82 -56.78 -28.63
N LEU A 2 -4.63 -56.64 -28.05
CA LEU A 2 -4.43 -56.14 -26.69
C LEU A 2 -4.33 -54.62 -26.77
N PHE A 3 -5.13 -53.88 -26.01
CA PHE A 3 -4.88 -52.47 -25.75
C PHE A 3 -4.55 -52.28 -24.26
N HIS A 4 -3.27 -52.00 -24.00
CA HIS A 4 -2.82 -51.41 -22.76
C HIS A 4 -3.36 -49.97 -22.66
N LYS A 5 -4.07 -49.66 -21.56
CA LYS A 5 -4.24 -48.29 -21.07
C LYS A 5 -3.34 -48.13 -19.85
N PHE A 6 -2.29 -47.32 -20.01
CA PHE A 6 -1.45 -46.87 -18.91
C PHE A 6 -2.02 -45.60 -18.29
N ASN A 7 -1.93 -45.57 -16.96
CA ASN A 7 -2.34 -44.56 -16.00
C ASN A 7 -1.59 -43.23 -16.12
N GLY A 8 -2.19 -42.16 -15.58
CA GLY A 8 -1.44 -40.97 -15.16
C GLY A 8 -2.28 -39.73 -14.84
N SER A 9 -3.26 -39.81 -13.93
CA SER A 9 -3.84 -38.60 -13.33
C SER A 9 -2.95 -38.13 -12.17
N ILE A 10 -2.12 -37.13 -12.42
CA ILE A 10 -1.38 -36.44 -11.35
C ILE A 10 -2.37 -35.54 -10.62
N ARG A 11 -2.81 -35.99 -9.44
CA ARG A 11 -3.56 -35.17 -8.47
C ARG A 11 -2.57 -34.27 -7.74
N TYR A 12 -2.60 -32.97 -8.00
CA TYR A 12 -2.05 -31.99 -7.06
C TYR A 12 -3.09 -31.74 -5.96
N SER A 13 -2.75 -32.09 -4.72
CA SER A 13 -3.53 -31.74 -3.54
C SER A 13 -3.30 -30.26 -3.21
N ILE A 14 -4.19 -29.40 -3.69
CA ILE A 14 -4.34 -28.07 -3.11
C ILE A 14 -5.14 -28.27 -1.83
N GLN A 15 -4.48 -28.14 -0.67
CA GLN A 15 -5.18 -27.99 0.61
C GLN A 15 -5.96 -26.67 0.56
N THR A 16 -7.22 -26.78 0.15
CA THR A 16 -8.21 -25.71 0.26
C THR A 16 -8.53 -25.53 1.73
N GLY A 17 -7.87 -24.56 2.36
CA GLY A 17 -8.34 -24.01 3.64
C GLY A 17 -9.66 -23.30 3.39
N ILE A 18 -10.77 -24.03 3.52
CA ILE A 18 -12.12 -23.47 3.49
C ILE A 18 -12.21 -22.50 4.68
N PHE A 19 -12.21 -21.21 4.36
CA PHE A 19 -12.39 -20.11 5.30
C PHE A 19 -13.82 -20.19 5.87
N ASN A 20 -13.97 -20.51 7.16
CA ASN A 20 -15.26 -20.58 7.83
C ASN A 20 -15.59 -19.23 8.50
N PRO A 21 -16.58 -18.46 8.02
CA PRO A 21 -16.93 -17.15 8.56
C PRO A 21 -17.55 -17.18 9.97
N GLU A 22 -17.91 -18.34 10.51
CA GLU A 22 -18.51 -18.45 11.86
C GLU A 22 -17.48 -18.36 13.00
N ASN A 23 -16.18 -18.54 12.73
CA ASN A 23 -15.12 -18.40 13.74
C ASN A 23 -14.74 -16.94 14.07
N MET A 24 -15.45 -15.94 13.51
CA MET A 24 -15.19 -14.52 13.75
C MET A 24 -16.08 -13.89 14.84
N LYS A 25 -16.76 -14.70 15.66
CA LYS A 25 -17.57 -14.26 16.80
C LYS A 25 -16.95 -14.66 18.13
N SER A 26 -15.78 -14.10 18.44
CA SER A 26 -15.23 -13.96 19.80
C SER A 26 -13.80 -13.40 19.72
N LEU A 27 -13.65 -12.18 19.21
CA LEU A 27 -12.46 -11.39 19.48
C LEU A 27 -12.92 -10.23 20.35
N THR A 28 -12.73 -10.39 21.66
CA THR A 28 -12.71 -9.29 22.61
C THR A 28 -11.95 -8.13 21.99
N VAL A 29 -12.56 -6.95 21.90
CA VAL A 29 -11.90 -5.74 21.39
C VAL A 29 -10.59 -5.59 22.19
N PRO A 30 -9.41 -5.71 21.55
CA PRO A 30 -8.15 -5.60 22.27
C PRO A 30 -8.05 -4.21 22.89
N ALA A 31 -7.29 -4.05 23.96
CA ALA A 31 -6.87 -2.72 24.42
C ALA A 31 -6.13 -2.05 23.25
N GLN A 32 -6.81 -1.19 22.49
CA GLN A 32 -6.21 -0.54 21.33
C GLN A 32 -5.25 0.55 21.80
N GLY A 33 -4.08 0.62 21.17
CA GLY A 33 -3.05 1.61 21.51
C GLY A 33 -1.81 1.00 22.15
N THR A 34 -0.81 1.83 22.33
CA THR A 34 0.50 1.48 22.87
C THR A 34 0.49 1.35 24.39
N GLY A 35 -0.55 1.88 25.05
CA GLY A 35 -0.62 2.02 26.50
C GLY A 35 0.08 3.27 27.03
N ASP A 36 0.65 4.09 26.14
CA ASP A 36 1.20 5.42 26.43
C ASP A 36 0.39 6.46 25.65
N PRO A 37 -0.41 7.30 26.34
CA PRO A 37 -1.29 8.28 25.68
C PRO A 37 -0.56 9.28 24.79
N ASP A 38 0.66 9.69 25.17
CA ASP A 38 1.43 10.67 24.40
C ASP A 38 1.92 10.03 23.09
N LEU A 39 2.40 8.79 23.17
CA LEU A 39 2.79 8.01 22.00
C LEU A 39 1.59 7.72 21.09
N ASP A 40 0.45 7.35 21.66
CA ASP A 40 -0.80 7.13 20.92
C ASP A 40 -1.25 8.39 20.17
N GLN A 41 -1.16 9.55 20.81
CA GLN A 41 -1.51 10.82 20.18
C GLN A 41 -0.58 11.16 19.00
N VAL A 42 0.72 10.87 19.12
CA VAL A 42 1.69 11.05 18.03
C VAL A 42 1.39 10.12 16.85
N ILE A 43 1.09 8.85 17.13
CA ILE A 43 0.73 7.85 16.12
C ILE A 43 -0.57 8.24 15.41
N GLU A 44 -1.57 8.70 16.15
CA GLU A 44 -2.85 9.18 15.59
C GLU A 44 -2.67 10.43 14.73
N ASN A 45 -1.83 11.38 15.15
CA ASN A 45 -1.48 12.57 14.38
C ASN A 45 -0.75 12.25 13.06
N ALA A 46 -0.11 11.09 12.98
CA ALA A 46 0.47 10.55 11.74
C ALA A 46 -0.58 9.84 10.85
N GLY A 47 -1.77 9.56 11.39
CA GLY A 47 -2.89 8.92 10.71
C GLY A 47 -3.07 7.44 11.06
N TYR A 48 -2.39 6.95 12.10
CA TYR A 48 -2.31 5.52 12.43
C TYR A 48 -2.82 5.21 13.85
N ARG A 49 -2.89 3.93 14.18
CA ARG A 49 -3.07 3.36 15.52
C ARG A 49 -2.18 2.14 15.66
N TYR A 50 -2.04 1.65 16.89
CA TYR A 50 -1.24 0.46 17.20
C TYR A 50 -2.12 -0.69 17.69
N ASP A 51 -1.82 -1.89 17.21
CA ASP A 51 -2.41 -3.16 17.61
C ASP A 51 -1.37 -3.96 18.42
N PRO A 52 -1.50 -4.04 19.76
CA PRO A 52 -0.55 -4.76 20.59
C PRO A 52 -0.59 -6.27 20.43
N GLU A 53 -1.68 -6.86 19.90
CA GLU A 53 -1.78 -8.31 19.75
C GLU A 53 -0.89 -8.83 18.61
N GLN A 54 -0.82 -8.07 17.52
CA GLN A 54 -0.03 -8.42 16.33
C GLN A 54 1.30 -7.66 16.25
N ASP A 55 1.53 -6.67 17.13
CA ASP A 55 2.66 -5.73 17.12
C ASP A 55 2.77 -5.03 15.74
N ILE A 56 1.68 -4.35 15.35
CA ILE A 56 1.58 -3.61 14.09
C ILE A 56 0.96 -2.22 14.24
N PHE A 57 1.31 -1.33 13.32
CA PHE A 57 0.65 -0.05 13.10
C PHE A 57 -0.32 -0.14 11.93
N TYR A 58 -1.42 0.59 11.99
CA TYR A 58 -2.45 0.56 10.95
C TYR A 58 -3.20 1.87 10.83
N SER A 59 -3.77 2.14 9.65
CA SER A 59 -4.47 3.38 9.34
C SER A 59 -5.73 3.57 10.21
N THR A 60 -5.99 4.81 10.59
CA THR A 60 -7.33 5.24 11.05
C THR A 60 -8.27 5.41 9.85
N LEU A 61 -9.57 5.51 10.11
CA LEU A 61 -10.58 5.75 9.07
C LEU A 61 -10.51 7.16 8.47
N ASN A 62 -10.19 8.17 9.29
CA ASN A 62 -10.15 9.58 8.87
C ASN A 62 -8.75 10.20 9.05
N PRO A 63 -7.71 9.62 8.45
CA PRO A 63 -6.38 10.17 8.53
C PRO A 63 -6.29 11.38 7.57
N TRP A 64 -5.37 12.30 7.83
CA TRP A 64 -5.19 13.47 6.98
C TRP A 64 -4.85 13.09 5.52
N GLN A 65 -4.25 11.91 5.29
CA GLN A 65 -3.98 11.33 3.98
C GLN A 65 -5.24 11.16 3.11
N ARG A 66 -6.43 11.05 3.71
CA ARG A 66 -7.69 10.95 2.98
C ARG A 66 -7.93 12.14 2.06
N ASN A 67 -7.48 13.33 2.46
CA ASN A 67 -7.63 14.56 1.67
C ASN A 67 -6.64 14.64 0.51
N ALA A 68 -5.62 13.79 0.48
CA ALA A 68 -4.58 13.82 -0.54
C ALA A 68 -4.88 12.94 -1.76
N GLY A 69 -5.89 12.07 -1.68
CA GLY A 69 -6.31 11.16 -2.75
C GLY A 69 -5.17 10.25 -3.24
N TYR A 70 -5.19 9.92 -4.52
CA TYR A 70 -4.15 9.13 -5.18
C TYR A 70 -3.88 9.62 -6.59
N CYS A 71 -2.61 9.61 -6.98
CA CYS A 71 -2.19 9.66 -8.37
C CYS A 71 -0.92 8.85 -8.55
N ARG A 72 -0.69 8.31 -9.75
CA ARG A 72 0.44 7.40 -10.04
C ARG A 72 1.80 7.97 -9.65
N ILE A 73 1.99 9.29 -9.70
CA ILE A 73 3.25 9.93 -9.29
C ILE A 73 3.62 9.64 -7.82
N TYR A 74 2.65 9.37 -6.92
CA TYR A 74 2.95 8.97 -5.55
C TYR A 74 3.79 7.69 -5.53
N ASP A 75 3.41 6.70 -6.34
CA ASP A 75 4.18 5.47 -6.45
C ASP A 75 5.52 5.72 -7.15
N GLU A 76 5.56 6.60 -8.16
CA GLU A 76 6.80 6.97 -8.85
C GLU A 76 7.85 7.59 -7.93
N VAL A 77 7.46 8.26 -6.84
CA VAL A 77 8.40 8.87 -5.88
C VAL A 77 8.63 8.03 -4.62
N SER A 78 8.04 6.83 -4.54
CA SER A 78 8.14 5.94 -3.37
C SER A 78 9.59 5.51 -3.06
N ALA A 79 10.30 4.93 -4.04
CA ALA A 79 11.65 4.43 -3.83
C ALA A 79 12.62 5.50 -3.30
N PRO A 80 12.74 6.71 -3.89
CA PRO A 80 13.57 7.78 -3.33
C PRO A 80 13.28 8.17 -1.87
N THR A 81 12.08 7.86 -1.36
CA THR A 81 11.67 8.13 0.03
C THR A 81 11.88 6.95 0.98
N GLY A 82 12.55 5.88 0.54
CA GLY A 82 12.79 4.69 1.37
C GLY A 82 11.77 3.58 1.20
N MET A 83 10.79 3.75 0.30
CA MET A 83 9.70 2.79 0.10
C MET A 83 9.98 1.92 -1.14
N ILE A 84 10.39 0.67 -0.92
CA ILE A 84 10.56 -0.35 -1.96
C ILE A 84 9.36 -1.28 -1.87
N ILE A 85 8.33 -0.96 -2.66
CA ILE A 85 7.01 -1.59 -2.59
C ILE A 85 6.52 -1.98 -3.96
N ASP A 86 5.89 -3.14 -4.06
CA ASP A 86 5.14 -3.54 -5.25
C ASP A 86 3.75 -2.89 -5.19
N CYS A 87 3.33 -2.32 -6.33
CA CYS A 87 2.03 -1.67 -6.50
C CYS A 87 1.21 -2.43 -7.54
N GLU A 88 -0.09 -2.61 -7.30
CA GLU A 88 -1.01 -3.27 -8.23
C GLU A 88 -2.32 -2.48 -8.33
N PRO A 89 -2.38 -1.42 -9.16
CA PRO A 89 -3.61 -0.66 -9.37
C PRO A 89 -4.56 -1.40 -10.31
N VAL A 90 -5.80 -1.58 -9.85
CA VAL A 90 -6.91 -2.16 -10.61
C VAL A 90 -7.93 -1.07 -10.92
N TYR A 91 -8.08 -0.76 -12.21
CA TYR A 91 -8.98 0.27 -12.70
C TYR A 91 -10.28 -0.34 -13.23
N PHE A 92 -11.42 0.26 -12.93
CA PHE A 92 -12.71 -0.17 -13.46
C PHE A 92 -13.74 0.96 -13.42
N GLU A 93 -14.84 0.81 -14.15
CA GLU A 93 -15.95 1.75 -14.13
C GLU A 93 -17.19 1.11 -13.51
N TYR A 94 -17.86 1.83 -12.61
CA TYR A 94 -19.06 1.36 -11.95
C TYR A 94 -19.93 2.55 -11.54
N ASP A 95 -21.23 2.46 -11.81
CA ASP A 95 -22.24 3.48 -11.49
C ASP A 95 -21.86 4.89 -11.99
N GLY A 96 -21.36 4.96 -13.23
CA GLY A 96 -20.93 6.20 -13.87
C GLY A 96 -19.66 6.83 -13.28
N LYS A 97 -18.98 6.16 -12.33
CA LYS A 97 -17.73 6.62 -11.72
C LYS A 97 -16.55 5.78 -12.20
N LYS A 98 -15.38 6.42 -12.31
CA LYS A 98 -14.09 5.76 -12.46
C LYS A 98 -13.54 5.37 -11.09
N TRP A 99 -13.34 4.08 -10.89
CA TRP A 99 -12.80 3.49 -9.68
C TRP A 99 -11.36 3.04 -9.89
N MET A 100 -10.61 3.03 -8.80
CA MET A 100 -9.31 2.40 -8.73
C MET A 100 -9.12 1.83 -7.34
N ILE A 101 -8.90 0.52 -7.27
CA ILE A 101 -8.47 -0.17 -6.06
C ILE A 101 -7.02 -0.55 -6.27
N CYS A 102 -6.12 -0.10 -5.39
CA CYS A 102 -4.71 -0.45 -5.48
C CYS A 102 -4.27 -1.25 -4.26
N PHE A 103 -3.40 -2.22 -4.53
CA PHE A 103 -2.77 -3.07 -3.54
C PHE A 103 -1.29 -2.72 -3.47
N TRP A 104 -0.76 -2.61 -2.26
CA TRP A 104 0.66 -2.41 -2.05
C TRP A 104 1.22 -3.42 -1.06
N LYS A 105 2.44 -3.92 -1.30
CA LYS A 105 3.21 -4.71 -0.33
C LYS A 105 4.70 -4.42 -0.45
N GLY A 106 5.44 -4.40 0.65
CA GLY A 106 6.89 -4.20 0.61
C GLY A 106 7.46 -3.55 1.85
N GLN A 107 8.63 -2.94 1.69
CA GLN A 107 9.36 -2.24 2.74
C GLN A 107 9.13 -0.73 2.65
N TYR A 108 8.67 -0.14 3.74
CA TYR A 108 8.39 1.28 3.93
C TYR A 108 9.39 1.83 4.96
N ASP A 109 10.63 2.01 4.54
CA ASP A 109 11.74 2.40 5.40
C ASP A 109 11.95 1.42 6.57
N LEU A 110 11.44 1.73 7.77
CA LEU A 110 11.55 0.92 8.99
C LEU A 110 10.44 -0.11 9.19
N VAL A 111 9.39 -0.10 8.35
CA VAL A 111 8.28 -1.04 8.49
C VAL A 111 8.10 -1.87 7.23
N THR A 112 7.84 -3.17 7.39
CA THR A 112 7.28 -3.99 6.31
C THR A 112 5.76 -3.94 6.40
N GLY A 113 5.05 -3.94 5.27
CA GLY A 113 3.60 -3.78 5.32
C GLY A 113 2.85 -4.08 4.05
N GLY A 114 1.52 -3.95 4.19
CA GLY A 114 0.56 -4.14 3.13
C GLY A 114 -0.57 -3.10 3.21
N GLU A 115 -1.08 -2.69 2.06
CA GLU A 115 -2.15 -1.71 1.95
C GLU A 115 -3.18 -2.14 0.89
N ILE A 116 -4.46 -1.85 1.15
CA ILE A 116 -5.52 -1.83 0.15
C ILE A 116 -6.17 -0.45 0.18
N GLY A 117 -6.15 0.27 -0.94
CA GLY A 117 -6.73 1.60 -1.06
C GLY A 117 -7.79 1.68 -2.15
N ILE A 118 -8.95 2.26 -1.82
CA ILE A 118 -10.10 2.45 -2.70
C ILE A 118 -10.23 3.94 -3.01
N TYR A 119 -10.30 4.25 -4.31
CA TYR A 119 -10.41 5.61 -4.79
C TYR A 119 -11.39 5.71 -5.96
N THR A 120 -12.07 6.85 -6.06
CA THR A 120 -13.16 7.11 -7.00
C THR A 120 -13.04 8.49 -7.63
N GLY A 121 -13.95 8.82 -8.55
CA GLY A 121 -14.13 10.19 -9.05
C GLY A 121 -12.92 10.72 -9.81
N ALA A 122 -12.33 9.88 -10.66
CA ALA A 122 -11.08 10.20 -11.34
C ALA A 122 -11.19 11.38 -12.30
N PHE A 123 -10.23 12.30 -12.25
CA PHE A 123 -10.08 13.36 -13.25
C PHE A 123 -8.66 13.42 -13.79
N HIS A 124 -8.51 13.81 -15.06
CA HIS A 124 -7.19 13.98 -15.66
C HIS A 124 -6.57 15.28 -15.17
N PHE A 125 -5.30 15.23 -14.80
CA PHE A 125 -4.51 16.43 -14.53
C PHE A 125 -3.11 16.30 -15.13
N THR A 126 -2.54 17.44 -15.45
CA THR A 126 -1.21 17.54 -16.04
C THR A 126 -0.38 18.51 -15.21
N LEU A 127 0.77 18.05 -14.75
CA LEU A 127 1.89 18.84 -14.26
C LEU A 127 2.94 18.89 -15.38
N PRO A 128 3.00 19.98 -16.17
CA PRO A 128 3.85 20.02 -17.35
C PRO A 128 5.32 19.74 -17.05
N GLY A 129 5.92 18.88 -17.87
CA GLY A 129 7.30 18.42 -17.70
C GLY A 129 7.52 17.41 -16.57
N ILE A 130 6.49 17.07 -15.78
CA ILE A 130 6.60 16.20 -14.61
C ILE A 130 5.67 14.98 -14.70
N PHE A 131 4.37 15.19 -14.91
CA PHE A 131 3.37 14.13 -14.88
C PHE A 131 2.12 14.50 -15.67
N SER A 132 1.54 13.54 -16.37
CA SER A 132 0.19 13.67 -16.92
C SER A 132 -0.53 12.36 -16.66
N GLY A 133 -1.68 12.41 -15.99
CA GLY A 133 -2.38 11.21 -15.59
C GLY A 133 -3.64 11.48 -14.80
N MET A 134 -4.23 10.41 -14.27
CA MET A 134 -5.44 10.50 -13.49
C MET A 134 -5.12 10.77 -12.02
N PHE A 135 -5.91 11.65 -11.41
CA PHE A 135 -6.05 11.79 -9.97
C PHE A 135 -7.35 11.15 -9.53
N TYR A 136 -7.32 10.37 -8.46
CA TYR A 136 -8.48 9.75 -7.83
C TYR A 136 -8.65 10.29 -6.42
N LYS A 137 -9.89 10.50 -5.99
CA LYS A 137 -10.21 10.87 -4.61
C LYS A 137 -10.37 9.61 -3.77
N SER A 138 -9.98 9.65 -2.50
CA SER A 138 -10.30 8.56 -1.57
C SER A 138 -11.80 8.31 -1.52
N ALA A 139 -12.22 7.05 -1.43
CA ALA A 139 -13.64 6.70 -1.36
C ALA A 139 -14.36 7.37 -0.18
N ASP A 140 -15.61 7.78 -0.42
CA ASP A 140 -16.46 8.40 0.60
C ASP A 140 -17.00 7.36 1.62
N ASN A 141 -17.63 7.82 2.70
CA ASN A 141 -18.04 6.94 3.82
C ASN A 141 -19.12 5.92 3.42
N ASP A 142 -19.95 6.25 2.43
CA ASP A 142 -20.95 5.37 1.82
C ASP A 142 -20.35 4.42 0.79
N GLU A 143 -19.11 4.67 0.34
CA GLU A 143 -18.37 3.89 -0.65
C GLU A 143 -17.32 2.95 -0.04
N LEU A 144 -17.21 2.88 1.30
CA LEU A 144 -16.28 1.97 1.98
C LEU A 144 -16.67 0.51 1.71
N LEU A 145 -15.66 -0.34 1.46
CA LEU A 145 -15.87 -1.78 1.27
C LEU A 145 -15.35 -2.57 2.47
N PRO A 146 -16.02 -3.66 2.87
CA PRO A 146 -15.40 -4.68 3.70
C PRO A 146 -14.22 -5.30 2.96
N MET A 147 -13.05 -5.22 3.58
CA MET A 147 -11.79 -5.74 3.04
C MET A 147 -11.08 -6.55 4.12
N SER A 148 -10.34 -7.57 3.70
CA SER A 148 -9.35 -8.21 4.56
C SER A 148 -8.13 -8.64 3.78
N PHE A 149 -7.00 -8.74 4.47
CA PHE A 149 -5.82 -9.39 3.93
C PHE A 149 -4.98 -10.08 5.00
N VAL A 150 -4.21 -11.06 4.54
CA VAL A 150 -3.14 -11.72 5.30
C VAL A 150 -1.82 -11.39 4.61
N LEU A 151 -0.91 -10.72 5.31
CA LEU A 151 0.45 -10.50 4.80
C LEU A 151 1.35 -11.63 5.30
N ARG A 152 2.06 -12.26 4.37
CA ARG A 152 3.01 -13.34 4.67
C ARG A 152 4.40 -12.96 4.19
N LYS A 153 5.40 -13.42 4.92
CA LYS A 153 6.81 -13.40 4.51
C LYS A 153 7.31 -14.84 4.43
N ASN A 154 7.80 -15.24 3.26
CA ASN A 154 8.30 -16.60 3.00
C ASN A 154 7.29 -17.70 3.44
N GLY A 155 6.00 -17.44 3.20
CA GLY A 155 4.88 -18.34 3.56
C GLY A 155 4.34 -18.18 5.00
N SER A 156 5.14 -17.65 5.92
CA SER A 156 4.72 -17.40 7.31
C SER A 156 3.90 -16.13 7.46
N VAL A 157 2.82 -16.17 8.23
CA VAL A 157 1.97 -14.99 8.50
C VAL A 157 2.75 -13.96 9.31
N LEU A 158 2.82 -12.72 8.82
CA LEU A 158 3.30 -11.58 9.60
C LEU A 158 2.18 -10.97 10.44
N PHE A 159 1.03 -10.71 9.82
CA PHE A 159 -0.18 -10.18 10.46
C PHE A 159 -1.39 -10.28 9.54
N THR A 160 -2.57 -9.95 10.09
CA THR A 160 -3.85 -9.92 9.40
C THR A 160 -4.58 -8.61 9.62
N ARG A 161 -5.41 -8.23 8.64
CA ARG A 161 -6.26 -7.05 8.67
C ARG A 161 -7.65 -7.41 8.16
N SER A 162 -8.70 -6.90 8.80
CA SER A 162 -10.09 -7.08 8.36
C SER A 162 -10.95 -5.92 8.86
N GLU A 163 -11.47 -5.10 7.96
CA GLU A 163 -12.30 -3.95 8.31
C GLU A 163 -13.10 -3.41 7.11
N LYS A 164 -14.20 -2.69 7.36
CA LYS A 164 -14.84 -1.86 6.35
C LYS A 164 -14.12 -0.52 6.28
N HIS A 165 -13.40 -0.26 5.19
CA HIS A 165 -12.48 0.87 5.10
C HIS A 165 -12.37 1.41 3.67
N TRP A 166 -11.66 2.52 3.47
CA TRP A 166 -11.20 2.98 2.15
C TRP A 166 -9.71 2.71 1.97
N TRP A 167 -8.92 2.84 3.03
CA TRP A 167 -7.49 2.54 3.07
C TRP A 167 -7.11 1.58 4.20
N LEU A 168 -7.24 0.27 3.98
CA LEU A 168 -6.91 -0.73 4.99
C LEU A 168 -5.41 -1.04 4.95
N THR A 169 -4.70 -0.77 6.03
CA THR A 169 -3.24 -0.98 6.09
C THR A 169 -2.81 -1.82 7.28
N GLY A 170 -1.59 -2.33 7.22
CA GLY A 170 -0.87 -2.84 8.38
C GLY A 170 0.65 -2.77 8.14
N PHE A 171 1.39 -2.47 9.21
CA PHE A 171 2.82 -2.21 9.17
C PHE A 171 3.50 -2.80 10.40
N LYS A 172 4.43 -3.75 10.19
CA LYS A 172 5.24 -4.32 11.26
C LYS A 172 6.55 -3.58 11.38
N LEU A 173 6.82 -3.03 12.56
CA LEU A 173 7.98 -2.20 12.82
C LEU A 173 9.25 -3.01 13.08
N GLY A 174 10.34 -2.61 12.43
CA GLY A 174 11.66 -3.23 12.61
C GLY A 174 11.84 -4.56 11.89
N GLU A 175 10.82 -5.03 11.17
CA GLU A 175 10.93 -6.22 10.31
C GLU A 175 11.36 -5.77 8.91
N PHE A 176 12.52 -6.25 8.46
CA PHE A 176 12.99 -6.04 7.09
C PHE A 176 12.36 -7.07 6.16
N SER A 177 11.90 -6.69 4.98
CA SER A 177 11.46 -7.62 3.93
C SER A 177 11.92 -7.14 2.57
N ASP A 178 12.34 -8.08 1.72
CA ASP A 178 12.33 -7.84 0.29
C ASP A 178 10.90 -8.05 -0.26
N PRO A 179 10.38 -7.21 -1.18
CA PRO A 179 9.04 -7.40 -1.72
C PRO A 179 8.79 -8.79 -2.30
N SER A 180 9.83 -9.45 -2.84
CA SER A 180 9.75 -10.81 -3.38
C SER A 180 9.57 -11.90 -2.32
N GLU A 181 9.83 -11.60 -1.05
CA GLU A 181 9.54 -12.49 0.08
C GLU A 181 8.08 -12.40 0.52
N LEU A 182 7.37 -11.34 0.11
CA LEU A 182 6.04 -11.02 0.60
C LEU A 182 4.95 -11.50 -0.34
N THR A 183 3.91 -12.10 0.25
CA THR A 183 2.64 -12.37 -0.44
C THR A 183 1.48 -11.80 0.37
N MET A 184 0.44 -11.33 -0.31
CA MET A 184 -0.77 -10.79 0.31
C MET A 184 -2.00 -11.56 -0.17
N ASN A 185 -2.62 -12.34 0.71
CA ASN A 185 -3.91 -12.98 0.41
C ASN A 185 -5.02 -11.96 0.66
N ILE A 186 -5.79 -11.62 -0.36
CA ILE A 186 -6.73 -10.50 -0.35
C ILE A 186 -8.16 -11.02 -0.43
N ASN A 187 -9.06 -10.34 0.26
CA ASN A 187 -10.48 -10.56 0.17
C ASN A 187 -11.26 -9.24 0.19
N LEU A 188 -12.19 -9.07 -0.75
CA LEU A 188 -13.02 -7.88 -0.90
C LEU A 188 -14.49 -8.28 -1.02
N THR A 189 -15.38 -7.55 -0.36
CA THR A 189 -16.82 -7.75 -0.51
C THR A 189 -17.46 -6.50 -1.14
N PHE A 190 -18.08 -6.69 -2.30
CA PHE A 190 -18.73 -5.63 -3.06
C PHE A 190 -20.20 -5.47 -2.68
N PRO A 191 -20.80 -4.28 -2.87
CA PRO A 191 -22.21 -4.04 -2.52
C PRO A 191 -23.19 -4.85 -3.39
N ASN A 192 -22.81 -5.16 -4.63
CA ASN A 192 -23.63 -5.93 -5.55
C ASN A 192 -22.75 -6.63 -6.62
N THR A 193 -23.41 -7.48 -7.41
CA THR A 193 -22.77 -8.25 -8.48
C THR A 193 -22.22 -7.36 -9.58
N ALA A 194 -22.87 -6.23 -9.89
CA ALA A 194 -22.41 -5.31 -10.94
C ALA A 194 -21.05 -4.69 -10.61
N MET A 195 -20.84 -4.21 -9.38
CA MET A 195 -19.53 -3.68 -8.96
C MET A 195 -18.47 -4.77 -8.87
N ARG A 196 -18.84 -5.96 -8.37
CA ARG A 196 -17.96 -7.13 -8.35
C ARG A 196 -17.47 -7.46 -9.75
N ASP A 197 -18.38 -7.56 -10.72
CA ASP A 197 -18.05 -7.95 -12.09
C ASP A 197 -17.21 -6.88 -12.79
N ALA A 198 -17.48 -5.60 -12.54
CA ALA A 198 -16.63 -4.51 -13.00
C ALA A 198 -15.20 -4.62 -12.44
N PHE A 199 -15.05 -4.93 -11.15
CA PHE A 199 -13.74 -5.14 -10.54
C PHE A 199 -13.02 -6.38 -11.09
N LEU A 200 -13.72 -7.49 -11.30
CA LEU A 200 -13.15 -8.70 -11.92
C LEU A 200 -12.65 -8.42 -13.34
N ASN A 201 -13.36 -7.60 -14.11
CA ASN A 201 -12.89 -7.15 -15.42
C ASN A 201 -11.65 -6.26 -15.30
N GLY A 202 -11.62 -5.35 -14.32
CA GLY A 202 -10.41 -4.57 -14.04
C GLY A 202 -9.19 -5.43 -13.68
N LEU A 203 -9.38 -6.53 -12.93
CA LEU A 203 -8.31 -7.49 -12.63
C LEU A 203 -7.81 -8.19 -13.90
N ARG A 204 -8.73 -8.61 -14.79
CA ARG A 204 -8.36 -9.20 -16.09
C ARG A 204 -7.60 -8.21 -16.97
N ASP A 205 -8.04 -6.95 -17.00
CA ASP A 205 -7.36 -5.88 -17.73
C ASP A 205 -5.95 -5.61 -17.16
N ALA A 206 -5.76 -5.81 -15.85
CA ALA A 206 -4.45 -5.73 -15.19
C ALA A 206 -3.55 -6.94 -15.50
N GLY A 207 -4.10 -8.05 -16.03
CA GLY A 207 -3.35 -9.24 -16.45
C GLY A 207 -3.64 -10.52 -15.67
N TYR A 208 -4.56 -10.49 -14.70
CA TYR A 208 -4.92 -11.68 -13.92
C TYR A 208 -5.73 -12.69 -14.75
N ASN A 209 -5.39 -13.98 -14.60
CA ASN A 209 -6.14 -15.07 -15.20
C ASN A 209 -7.26 -15.57 -14.28
N ASP A 210 -8.33 -16.15 -14.84
CA ASP A 210 -9.46 -16.67 -14.06
C ASP A 210 -9.07 -17.76 -13.04
N GLN A 211 -7.94 -18.47 -13.25
CA GLN A 211 -7.44 -19.48 -12.30
C GLN A 211 -6.79 -18.86 -11.05
N GLU A 212 -6.42 -17.58 -11.10
CA GLU A 212 -5.85 -16.84 -9.98
C GLU A 212 -6.93 -16.17 -9.12
N LEU A 213 -8.16 -16.11 -9.64
CA LEU A 213 -9.28 -15.40 -9.04
C LEU A 213 -10.31 -16.40 -8.47
N TYR A 214 -10.73 -16.14 -7.25
CA TYR A 214 -11.85 -16.84 -6.63
C TYR A 214 -12.95 -15.83 -6.30
N PHE A 215 -14.21 -16.19 -6.51
CA PHE A 215 -15.32 -15.37 -6.07
C PHE A 215 -16.53 -16.22 -5.67
N LEU A 216 -17.28 -15.74 -4.68
CA LEU A 216 -18.52 -16.36 -4.21
C LEU A 216 -19.51 -15.26 -3.82
N GLY A 217 -20.66 -15.22 -4.48
CA GLY A 217 -21.59 -14.08 -4.32
C GLY A 217 -20.87 -12.77 -4.67
N ASN A 218 -20.94 -11.76 -3.81
CA ASN A 218 -20.26 -10.47 -4.01
C ASN A 218 -18.81 -10.44 -3.47
N ASN A 219 -18.29 -11.57 -3.01
CA ASN A 219 -16.96 -11.66 -2.43
C ASN A 219 -15.95 -12.09 -3.49
N VAL A 220 -14.80 -11.42 -3.56
CA VAL A 220 -13.67 -11.73 -4.45
C VAL A 220 -12.42 -11.92 -3.61
N SER A 221 -11.70 -13.02 -3.86
CA SER A 221 -10.44 -13.35 -3.21
C SER A 221 -9.38 -13.71 -4.24
N PHE A 222 -8.15 -13.28 -4.01
CA PHE A 222 -6.99 -13.62 -4.84
C PHE A 222 -5.70 -13.42 -4.04
N THR A 223 -4.57 -13.85 -4.60
CA THR A 223 -3.26 -13.66 -3.96
C THR A 223 -2.42 -12.68 -4.77
N PHE A 224 -1.98 -11.60 -4.13
CA PHE A 224 -0.98 -10.69 -4.67
C PHE A 224 0.41 -11.16 -4.24
N ASP A 225 1.04 -11.94 -5.11
CA ASP A 225 2.42 -12.43 -4.97
C ASP A 225 3.35 -11.64 -5.91
N LYS A 226 3.14 -11.80 -7.22
CA LYS A 226 3.85 -11.05 -8.27
C LYS A 226 2.93 -10.03 -8.88
N SER A 227 3.49 -8.88 -9.22
CA SER A 227 2.72 -7.85 -9.90
C SER A 227 2.49 -8.19 -11.36
N HIS A 228 1.26 -7.97 -11.84
CA HIS A 228 0.90 -8.07 -13.24
C HIS A 228 1.04 -6.71 -13.94
N THR A 229 0.82 -5.61 -13.22
CA THR A 229 1.05 -4.26 -13.75
C THR A 229 2.49 -3.79 -13.62
N ALA A 230 2.84 -2.80 -14.45
CA ALA A 230 4.16 -2.18 -14.44
C ALA A 230 4.43 -1.47 -13.11
N GLN A 231 5.57 -1.81 -12.49
CA GLN A 231 6.06 -1.17 -11.27
C GLN A 231 6.52 0.27 -11.52
N PRO A 232 6.58 1.12 -10.48
CA PRO A 232 7.07 2.49 -10.60
C PRO A 232 8.45 2.56 -11.25
N ARG A 233 8.71 3.57 -12.08
CA ARG A 233 9.96 3.70 -12.85
C ARG A 233 11.20 3.89 -11.97
N THR A 234 11.00 4.29 -10.72
CA THR A 234 12.05 4.40 -9.71
C THR A 234 12.43 3.06 -9.08
N ARG A 235 11.59 2.02 -9.23
CA ARG A 235 11.90 0.63 -8.90
C ARG A 235 12.89 0.07 -9.92
N LYS A 236 14.19 0.28 -9.67
CA LYS A 236 15.30 -0.19 -10.50
C LYS A 236 16.21 -1.06 -9.65
N PRO A 237 16.79 -2.14 -10.17
CA PRO A 237 17.61 -3.06 -9.36
C PRO A 237 18.70 -2.37 -8.52
N ILE A 238 19.38 -1.36 -9.08
CA ILE A 238 20.43 -0.61 -8.38
C ILE A 238 19.82 0.27 -7.27
N THR A 239 18.76 1.01 -7.58
CA THR A 239 18.07 1.90 -6.63
C THR A 239 17.48 1.08 -5.49
N ASP A 240 16.76 0.00 -5.81
CA ASP A 240 16.16 -0.93 -4.85
C ASP A 240 17.23 -1.51 -3.92
N ARG A 241 18.36 -1.99 -4.47
CA ARG A 241 19.46 -2.54 -3.66
C ARG A 241 20.04 -1.52 -2.68
N LEU A 242 20.28 -0.29 -3.12
CA LEU A 242 20.83 0.77 -2.26
C LEU A 242 19.87 1.14 -1.14
N ILE A 243 18.59 1.33 -1.47
CA ILE A 243 17.57 1.70 -0.49
C ILE A 243 17.28 0.54 0.47
N GLN A 244 17.19 -0.70 -0.03
CA GLN A 244 17.00 -1.87 0.82
C GLN A 244 18.20 -2.12 1.73
N ALA A 245 19.43 -1.83 1.32
CA ALA A 245 20.58 -1.87 2.21
C ALA A 245 20.44 -0.88 3.38
N LYS A 246 19.97 0.35 3.09
CA LYS A 246 19.63 1.35 4.13
C LYS A 246 18.49 0.85 5.03
N ASN A 247 17.40 0.37 4.46
CA ASN A 247 16.24 -0.12 5.20
C ASN A 247 16.62 -1.30 6.11
N LYS A 248 17.42 -2.24 5.59
CA LYS A 248 17.93 -3.37 6.37
C LYS A 248 18.79 -2.90 7.54
N LEU A 249 19.71 -1.96 7.33
CA LEU A 249 20.53 -1.39 8.40
C LEU A 249 19.67 -0.74 9.50
N LEU A 250 18.60 -0.03 9.11
CA LEU A 250 17.68 0.59 10.06
C LEU A 250 16.90 -0.45 10.87
N CYS A 251 16.39 -1.50 10.21
CA CYS A 251 15.72 -2.61 10.88
C CYS A 251 16.67 -3.38 11.80
N ASP A 252 17.88 -3.71 11.35
CA ASP A 252 18.88 -4.41 12.15
C ASP A 252 19.22 -3.60 13.42
N LYS A 253 19.42 -2.28 13.30
CA LYS A 253 19.66 -1.39 14.43
C LYS A 253 18.46 -1.29 15.37
N TYR A 254 17.25 -1.25 14.82
CA TYR A 254 16.03 -1.30 15.62
C TYR A 254 15.98 -2.58 16.45
N GLN A 255 16.19 -3.75 15.83
CA GLN A 255 16.17 -5.05 16.51
C GLN A 255 17.27 -5.17 17.56
N GLU A 256 18.48 -4.65 17.29
CA GLU A 256 19.58 -4.61 18.26
C GLU A 256 19.20 -3.82 19.53
N ILE A 257 18.63 -2.62 19.37
CA ILE A 257 18.24 -1.77 20.49
C ILE A 257 17.02 -2.34 21.23
N THR A 258 16.06 -2.90 20.49
CA THR A 258 14.75 -3.27 21.03
C THR A 258 14.66 -4.71 21.53
N GLY A 259 15.61 -5.57 21.16
CA GLY A 259 15.63 -7.00 21.51
C GLY A 259 15.41 -7.32 23.00
N PRO A 260 15.94 -6.53 23.96
CA PRO A 260 15.69 -6.76 25.38
C PRO A 260 14.28 -6.40 25.89
N TYR A 261 13.43 -5.76 25.06
CA TYR A 261 12.17 -5.15 25.50
C TYR A 261 10.95 -5.80 24.84
N ASN A 262 9.90 -6.02 25.65
CA ASN A 262 8.69 -6.71 25.20
C ASN A 262 7.56 -5.77 24.79
N THR A 263 7.51 -4.56 25.35
CA THR A 263 6.43 -3.60 25.07
C THR A 263 6.89 -2.54 24.07
N ILE A 264 5.99 -2.06 23.21
CA ILE A 264 6.32 -0.96 22.30
C ILE A 264 6.78 0.29 23.05
N GLN A 265 6.25 0.53 24.25
CA GLN A 265 6.61 1.69 25.08
C GLN A 265 8.08 1.63 25.49
N ASP A 266 8.53 0.48 26.00
CA ASP A 266 9.91 0.30 26.41
C ASP A 266 10.87 0.31 25.21
N LYS A 267 10.45 -0.31 24.09
CA LYS A 267 11.18 -0.24 22.81
C LYS A 267 11.37 1.21 22.37
N MET A 268 10.30 2.01 22.38
CA MET A 268 10.33 3.41 21.96
C MET A 268 11.20 4.27 22.87
N LYS A 269 11.12 4.08 24.20
CA LYS A 269 12.01 4.76 25.17
C LYS A 269 13.48 4.39 24.96
N ALA A 270 13.78 3.13 24.69
CA ALA A 270 15.14 2.68 24.42
C ALA A 270 15.70 3.31 23.15
N ILE A 271 14.90 3.37 22.08
CA ILE A 271 15.29 4.01 20.81
C ILE A 271 15.48 5.51 20.99
N GLU A 272 14.58 6.18 21.71
CA GLU A 272 14.70 7.62 21.99
C GLU A 272 16.02 7.95 22.69
N ASN A 273 16.40 7.15 23.69
CA ASN A 273 17.62 7.35 24.45
C ASN A 273 18.91 6.98 23.69
N LEU A 274 18.90 5.83 22.98
CA LEU A 274 20.11 5.24 22.39
C LEU A 274 20.30 5.63 20.92
N ALA A 275 19.23 5.97 20.21
CA ALA A 275 19.26 6.36 18.81
C ALA A 275 18.15 7.38 18.45
N PRO A 276 18.23 8.64 18.91
CA PRO A 276 17.20 9.66 18.66
C PRO A 276 16.84 9.85 17.18
N GLN A 277 17.81 9.71 16.27
CA GLN A 277 17.56 9.78 14.83
C GLN A 277 16.68 8.63 14.33
N LEU A 278 16.87 7.42 14.86
CA LEU A 278 16.05 6.26 14.55
C LEU A 278 14.63 6.45 15.09
N TYR A 279 14.49 7.00 16.30
CA TYR A 279 13.20 7.36 16.89
C TYR A 279 12.40 8.29 15.96
N GLN A 280 13.04 9.35 15.44
CA GLN A 280 12.40 10.24 14.48
C GLN A 280 11.97 9.55 13.18
N THR A 281 12.71 8.54 12.72
CA THR A 281 12.31 7.71 11.58
C THR A 281 11.11 6.83 11.92
N VAL A 282 11.07 6.25 13.13
CA VAL A 282 9.90 5.46 13.59
C VAL A 282 8.65 6.33 13.60
N LEU A 283 8.72 7.59 14.03
CA LEU A 283 7.54 8.48 14.04
C LEU A 283 7.02 8.85 12.64
N ARG A 284 7.74 8.52 11.55
CA ARG A 284 7.37 8.79 10.16
C ARG A 284 6.85 7.54 9.44
N LEU A 285 6.05 6.72 10.14
CA LEU A 285 5.49 5.47 9.60
C LEU A 285 4.79 5.68 8.25
N GLY A 286 5.02 4.75 7.32
CA GLY A 286 4.32 4.69 6.03
C GLY A 286 4.41 6.00 5.23
N LYS A 287 3.25 6.47 4.76
CA LYS A 287 3.11 7.69 3.93
C LYS A 287 3.04 8.92 4.83
N SER A 288 4.21 9.37 5.30
CA SER A 288 4.39 10.49 6.24
C SER A 288 4.13 11.88 5.66
N LYS A 289 3.97 12.91 6.51
CA LYS A 289 3.84 14.31 6.07
C LYS A 289 5.02 14.76 5.21
N GLU A 290 6.21 14.23 5.48
CA GLU A 290 7.44 14.49 4.73
C GLU A 290 7.37 13.95 3.30
N PHE A 291 6.82 12.75 3.11
CA PHE A 291 6.54 12.19 1.79
C PHE A 291 5.65 13.14 0.96
N TYR A 292 4.57 13.64 1.56
CA TYR A 292 3.67 14.58 0.89
C TYR A 292 4.30 15.98 0.69
N LYS A 293 5.13 16.47 1.61
CA LYS A 293 5.92 17.70 1.40
C LYS A 293 6.86 17.56 0.20
N LEU A 294 7.49 16.41 0.02
CA LEU A 294 8.33 16.15 -1.15
C LEU A 294 7.50 16.19 -2.44
N TRP A 295 6.32 15.55 -2.43
CA TRP A 295 5.40 15.63 -3.56
C TRP A 295 4.96 17.07 -3.86
N LEU A 296 4.59 17.86 -2.84
CA LEU A 296 4.24 19.27 -3.02
C LEU A 296 5.39 20.08 -3.63
N LYS A 297 6.65 19.80 -3.25
CA LYS A 297 7.82 20.43 -3.86
C LYS A 297 7.96 20.07 -5.34
N VAL A 298 7.79 18.79 -5.69
CA VAL A 298 7.80 18.33 -7.08
C VAL A 298 6.71 19.05 -7.87
N LEU A 299 5.51 19.16 -7.31
CA LEU A 299 4.38 19.87 -7.93
C LEU A 299 4.70 21.36 -8.16
N ILE A 300 5.22 22.05 -7.14
CA ILE A 300 5.61 23.47 -7.25
C ILE A 300 6.70 23.66 -8.31
N LEU A 301 7.73 22.82 -8.33
CA LEU A 301 8.80 22.89 -9.35
C LEU A 301 8.25 22.71 -10.77
N GLY A 302 7.25 21.84 -10.95
CA GLY A 302 6.55 21.68 -12.23
C GLY A 302 5.79 22.92 -12.65
N LEU A 303 5.06 23.53 -11.73
CA LEU A 303 4.34 24.77 -11.97
C LEU A 303 5.30 25.93 -12.30
N VAL A 304 6.39 26.09 -11.55
CA VAL A 304 7.40 27.13 -11.82
C VAL A 304 8.04 26.92 -13.19
N SER A 305 8.38 25.68 -13.55
CA SER A 305 8.92 25.35 -14.87
C SER A 305 7.92 25.68 -16.00
N LEU A 306 6.62 25.43 -15.77
CA LEU A 306 5.55 25.81 -16.71
C LEU A 306 5.42 27.33 -16.88
N PHE A 307 5.38 28.09 -15.79
CA PHE A 307 5.30 29.56 -15.84
C PHE A 307 6.55 30.17 -16.48
N GLY A 308 7.73 29.66 -16.14
CA GLY A 308 9.00 30.06 -16.77
C GLY A 308 9.02 29.76 -18.27
N TYR A 309 8.55 28.58 -18.67
CA TYR A 309 8.46 28.19 -20.09
C TYR A 309 7.43 29.03 -20.87
N ARG A 310 6.24 29.28 -20.31
CA ARG A 310 5.21 30.14 -20.93
C ARG A 310 5.71 31.57 -21.12
N ARG A 311 6.29 32.16 -20.07
CA ARG A 311 6.87 33.51 -20.14
C ARG A 311 8.00 33.60 -21.17
N SER A 312 8.86 32.58 -21.24
CA SER A 312 9.92 32.51 -22.25
C SER A 312 9.33 32.44 -23.66
N ARG A 313 8.31 31.60 -23.89
CA ARG A 313 7.61 31.51 -25.19
C ARG A 313 6.93 32.81 -25.61
N GLU A 314 6.27 33.52 -24.69
CA GLU A 314 5.66 34.82 -24.96
C GLU A 314 6.71 35.86 -25.38
N LEU A 315 7.85 35.90 -24.68
CA LEU A 315 8.98 36.76 -25.04
C LEU A 315 9.54 36.42 -26.43
N PHE A 316 9.70 35.13 -26.76
CA PHE A 316 10.16 34.68 -28.07
C PHE A 316 9.16 34.96 -29.20
N GLN A 317 7.84 34.91 -28.94
CA GLN A 317 6.84 35.28 -29.94
C GLN A 317 6.76 36.80 -30.15
N HIS A 318 6.89 37.60 -29.09
CA HIS A 318 6.97 39.06 -29.24
C HIS A 318 8.19 39.50 -30.06
N GLN A 319 9.36 38.89 -29.84
CA GLN A 319 10.56 39.19 -30.64
C GLN A 319 10.43 38.81 -32.12
N LYS A 320 9.60 37.80 -32.46
CA LYS A 320 9.35 37.37 -33.85
C LYS A 320 8.37 38.27 -34.61
N ILE A 321 7.55 39.05 -33.90
CA ILE A 321 6.56 39.98 -34.50
C ILE A 321 7.17 41.37 -34.68
N SER A 322 8.27 41.67 -33.97
CA SER A 322 8.94 42.97 -33.97
C SER A 322 10.23 43.05 -34.80
N GLY A 323 10.52 42.05 -35.64
CA GLY A 323 11.67 42.02 -36.56
C GLY A 323 11.24 41.79 -37.99
#